data_AF-A0A535T620-F1
#
_entry.id   AF-A0A535T620-F1
#
_cell.length_a   1.000
_cell.length_b   1.000
_cell.length_c   1.000
_cell.angle_alpha   90.00
_cell.angle_beta   90.00
_cell.angle_gamma   90.00
#
_symmetry.space_group_name_H-M   'P 1'
#
loop_
_entity.id
_entity.type
_entity.pdbx_description
1 polymer ?
#
loop_
_entity_poly.entity_id
_entity_poly.type
_entity_poly.pdbx_seq_one_letter_code
_entity_poly.pdbx_strand_id
1 'polypeptide(L)' 'YGGQKTLQLLDELDKVVRQSGGAVYPAKDARMSAENFQAFFPRWQEFAQYVDPHFSSSFWRRVSHAQKLVMV' A
#
# COMPACT_ATOMS: atom_id res chain seq x y z
N TYR A 1 -15.33 -21.21 4.87
CA TYR A 1 -13.94 -20.74 5.14
C TYR A 1 -13.96 -19.24 5.41
N GLY A 2 -13.16 -18.72 6.35
CA GLY A 2 -13.28 -17.36 6.90
C GLY A 2 -12.54 -16.24 6.16
N GLY A 3 -12.06 -16.46 4.92
CA GLY A 3 -11.13 -15.55 4.23
C GLY A 3 -11.60 -14.10 4.15
N GLN A 4 -12.85 -13.86 3.73
CA GLN A 4 -13.37 -12.49 3.58
C GLN A 4 -13.42 -11.73 4.92
N LYS A 5 -13.76 -12.43 6.02
CA LYS A 5 -13.77 -11.82 7.36
C LYS A 5 -12.37 -11.43 7.80
N THR A 6 -11.37 -12.26 7.51
CA THR A 6 -9.96 -11.95 7.79
C THR A 6 -9.49 -10.74 7.00
N LEU A 7 -9.81 -10.65 5.70
CA LEU A 7 -9.44 -9.50 4.87
C LEU A 7 -10.05 -8.20 5.39
N GLN A 8 -11.35 -8.22 5.73
CA GLN A 8 -12.04 -7.07 6.32
C GLN A 8 -11.40 -6.63 7.64
N LEU A 9 -11.04 -7.58 8.52
CA LEU A 9 -10.36 -7.26 9.78
C LEU A 9 -9.01 -6.57 9.52
N LEU A 10 -8.23 -7.10 8.57
CA LEU A 10 -6.93 -6.51 8.25
C LEU A 10 -7.07 -5.09 7.65
N ASP A 11 -8.12 -4.81 6.88
CA ASP A 11 -8.40 -3.47 6.38
C ASP A 11 -8.73 -2.48 7.52
N GLU A 12 -9.47 -2.92 8.55
CA GLU A 12 -9.73 -2.08 9.74
C GLU A 12 -8.45 -1.84 10.55
N LEU A 13 -7.58 -2.86 10.68
CA LEU A 13 -6.30 -2.71 11.37
C LEU A 13 -5.37 -1.72 10.66
N ASP A 14 -5.35 -1.70 9.33
CA ASP A 14 -4.59 -0.69 8.57
C ASP A 14 -5.05 0.74 8.89
N LYS A 15 -6.36 0.96 9.09
CA LYS A 15 -6.89 2.28 9.48
C LYS A 15 -6.34 2.71 10.84
N VAL A 16 -6.31 1.80 11.82
CA VAL A 16 -5.75 2.06 13.15
C VAL A 16 -4.26 2.41 13.07
N VAL A 17 -3.50 1.66 12.26
CA VAL A 17 -2.08 1.94 12.02
C VAL A 17 -1.88 3.33 11.43
N ARG A 18 -2.67 3.70 10.40
CA ARG A 18 -2.62 5.05 9.80
C ARG A 18 -2.97 6.15 10.78
N GLN A 19 -4.06 5.99 11.53
CA GLN A 19 -4.49 6.98 12.54
C GLN A 19 -3.45 7.20 13.63
N SER A 20 -2.63 6.17 13.90
CA SER A 20 -1.54 6.24 14.88
C SER A 20 -0.23 6.78 14.29
N GLY A 21 -0.18 7.13 13.00
CA GLY A 21 1.04 7.54 12.31
C GLY A 21 2.05 6.40 12.12
N GLY A 22 1.61 5.15 12.21
CA GLY A 22 2.45 3.97 12.02
C GLY A 22 2.53 3.54 10.55
N ALA A 23 3.26 2.44 10.32
CA ALA A 23 3.43 1.84 9.00
C ALA A 23 3.46 0.31 9.08
N VAL A 24 2.85 -0.36 8.10
CA VAL A 24 2.97 -1.81 7.92
C VAL A 24 4.23 -2.12 7.11
N TYR A 25 4.99 -3.14 7.51
CA TYR A 25 6.22 -3.53 6.81
C TYR A 25 5.91 -4.26 5.48
N PRO A 26 6.30 -3.73 4.31
CA PRO A 26 5.94 -4.32 3.01
C PRO A 26 6.35 -5.78 2.82
N ALA A 27 7.49 -6.21 3.35
CA ALA A 27 7.96 -7.59 3.18
C ALA A 27 7.10 -8.64 3.94
N LYS A 28 6.15 -8.19 4.77
CA LYS A 28 5.25 -9.05 5.54
C LYS A 28 3.79 -8.91 5.11
N ASP A 29 3.53 -8.15 4.05
CA ASP A 29 2.18 -7.88 3.58
C ASP A 29 1.99 -8.28 2.11
N ALA A 30 0.86 -8.94 1.82
CA ALA A 30 0.52 -9.39 0.47
C ALA A 30 -0.62 -8.59 -0.19
N ARG A 31 -1.27 -7.68 0.53
CA ARG A 31 -2.52 -7.00 0.12
C ARG A 31 -2.48 -5.46 0.14
N MET A 32 -1.34 -4.88 0.50
CA MET A 32 -1.17 -3.45 0.74
C MET A 32 -1.65 -2.64 -0.46
N SER A 33 -2.57 -1.72 -0.20
CA SER A 33 -3.11 -0.79 -1.18
C SER A 33 -2.13 0.36 -1.44
N ALA A 34 -2.29 1.02 -2.58
CA ALA A 34 -1.55 2.25 -2.88
C ALA A 34 -1.82 3.34 -1.82
N GLU A 35 -3.08 3.53 -1.41
CA GLU A 35 -3.45 4.51 -0.38
C GLU A 35 -2.68 4.27 0.93
N ASN A 36 -2.67 3.04 1.43
CA ASN A 36 -1.99 2.72 2.67
C ASN A 36 -0.48 2.88 2.53
N PHE A 37 0.14 2.35 1.46
CA PHE A 37 1.57 2.51 1.23
C PHE A 37 2.00 3.99 1.18
N GLN A 38 1.27 4.81 0.42
CA GLN A 38 1.60 6.22 0.25
C GLN A 38 1.39 7.03 1.54
N ALA A 39 0.42 6.64 2.37
CA ALA A 39 0.23 7.21 3.72
C ALA A 39 1.35 6.77 4.69
N PHE A 40 1.74 5.49 4.66
CA PHE A 40 2.80 4.94 5.51
C PHE A 40 4.19 5.48 5.17
N PHE A 41 4.44 5.74 3.89
CA PHE A 41 5.74 6.18 3.37
C PHE A 41 5.58 7.44 2.51
N PRO A 42 5.31 8.62 3.12
CA PRO A 42 4.96 9.84 2.39
C PRO A 42 6.06 10.34 1.43
N ARG A 43 7.32 9.98 1.68
CA ARG A 43 8.46 10.31 0.80
C ARG A 43 8.74 9.27 -0.28
N TRP A 44 7.79 8.40 -0.60
CA TRP A 44 7.98 7.35 -1.61
C TRP A 44 8.33 7.90 -3.00
N GLN A 45 7.86 9.10 -3.34
CA GLN A 45 8.18 9.75 -4.63
C GLN A 45 9.63 10.21 -4.69
N GLU A 46 10.18 10.71 -3.59
CA GLU A 46 11.62 11.03 -3.48
C GLU A 46 12.44 9.75 -3.64
N PHE A 47 12.04 8.66 -2.97
CA PHE A 47 12.70 7.35 -3.12
C PHE A 47 12.60 6.81 -4.56
N ALA A 48 11.47 7.02 -5.24
CA ALA A 48 11.23 6.54 -6.59
C ALA A 48 12.23 7.11 -7.62
N GLN A 49 12.86 8.26 -7.35
CA GLN A 49 13.90 8.85 -8.19
C GLN A 49 15.17 7.99 -8.24
N TYR A 50 15.39 7.12 -7.25
CA TYR A 50 16.52 6.20 -7.19
C TYR A 50 16.22 4.81 -7.77
N VAL A 51 14.97 4.55 -8.16
CA VAL A 51 14.57 3.26 -8.73
C VAL A 51 14.96 3.20 -10.20
N ASP A 52 15.64 2.13 -10.61
CA ASP A 52 15.94 1.87 -12.03
C ASP A 52 14.61 1.72 -12.82
N PRO A 53 14.41 2.47 -13.93
CA PRO A 53 13.21 2.37 -14.75
C PRO A 53 12.87 0.96 -15.26
N HIS A 54 13.86 0.07 -15.35
CA HIS A 54 13.67 -1.32 -15.77
C HIS A 54 13.31 -2.26 -14.61
N PHE A 55 13.41 -1.82 -13.35
CA PHE A 55 13.03 -2.61 -12.19
C PHE A 55 11.53 -2.52 -11.94
N SER A 56 10.87 -3.68 -11.85
CA SER A 56 9.44 -3.75 -11.62
C SER A 56 9.08 -5.02 -10.85
N SER A 57 8.14 -4.89 -9.92
CA SER A 57 7.53 -6.02 -9.20
C SER A 57 6.01 -5.84 -9.13
N SER A 58 5.28 -6.92 -8.87
CA SER A 58 3.82 -6.82 -8.66
C SER A 58 3.48 -5.90 -7.48
N PHE A 59 4.31 -5.91 -6.44
CA PHE A 59 4.21 -4.99 -5.32
C PHE A 59 4.39 -3.54 -5.78
N TRP A 60 5.49 -3.22 -6.48
CA TRP A 60 5.77 -1.86 -6.93
C TRP A 60 4.64 -1.31 -7.79
N ARG A 61 4.18 -2.08 -8.79
CA ARG A 61 3.05 -1.69 -9.64
C ARG A 61 1.76 -1.46 -8.86
N ARG A 62 1.50 -2.23 -7.79
CA ARG A 62 0.30 -2.06 -6.95
C ARG A 62 0.35 -0.80 -6.10
N VAL A 63 1.51 -0.42 -5.57
CA VAL A 63 1.60 0.65 -4.57
C VAL A 63 2.00 2.02 -5.12
N SER A 64 2.73 2.06 -6.25
CA SER A 64 3.18 3.31 -6.87
C SER A 64 2.14 3.96 -7.78
N HIS A 65 1.04 3.26 -8.09
CA HIS A 65 -0.02 3.77 -8.94
C HIS A 65 -1.22 4.15 -8.07
N ALA A 66 -1.54 5.44 -8.00
CA ALA A 66 -2.85 5.83 -7.48
C ALA A 66 -3.91 5.35 -8.48
N GLN A 67 -4.84 4.49 -8.04
CA GLN A 67 -6.07 4.31 -8.79
C GLN A 67 -6.74 5.68 -8.84
N LYS A 68 -6.70 6.35 -10.01
CA LYS A 68 -7.65 7.41 -10.29
C LYS A 68 -9.01 6.76 -10.20
N LEU A 69 -9.82 7.19 -9.23
CA LEU A 69 -11.25 6.97 -9.28
C LEU A 69 -11.71 7.63 -10.59
N VAL A 70 -11.89 6.83 -11.64
CA VAL A 70 -12.62 7.30 -12.82
C VAL A 70 -14.07 7.37 -12.35
N MET A 71 -14.51 8.56 -11.97
CA MET A 71 -15.94 8.82 -11.87
C MET A 71 -16.45 8.83 -13.32
N VAL A 72 -17.03 7.69 -13.73
CA VAL A 72 -17.96 7.64 -14.87
C VAL A 72 -19.34 7.98 -14.33
#